data_AF-A0A358MGY8-F1
#
_entry.id   AF-A0A358MGY8-F1
#
_cell.length_a   1.000
_cell.length_b   1.000
_cell.length_c   1.000
_cell.angle_alpha   90.00
_cell.angle_beta   90.00
_cell.angle_gamma   90.00
#
_symmetry.space_group_name_H-M   'P 1'
#
loop_
_entity.id
_entity.type
_entity.pdbx_description
1 polymer ?
#
loop_
_entity_poly.entity_id
_entity_poly.type
_entity_poly.pdbx_seq_one_letter_code
_entity_poly.pdbx_strand_id
1 'polypeptide(L)'
;LWSFETLGTKGHPRYLGFQAQVAKMEKTGPRSLKISFATPDRELALLAGLRPILKKAQWAQTDFAESNLHEIPIGTAPYVIGAYEQGRFVSLLRNP
;
A
#
# COMPACT_ATOMS: atom_id res chain seq x y z
N LEU A 1 6.61 6.29 -0.43
CA LEU A 1 6.41 7.17 0.73
C LEU A 1 4.94 7.17 1.15
N TRP A 2 4.04 7.82 0.39
CA TRP A 2 2.62 7.92 0.76
C TRP A 2 1.97 6.58 1.14
N SER A 3 2.11 5.53 0.32
CA SER A 3 1.50 4.22 0.63
C SER A 3 1.97 3.64 1.96
N PHE A 4 3.27 3.74 2.27
CA PHE A 4 3.81 3.25 3.54
C PHE A 4 3.23 4.01 4.73
N GLU A 5 3.23 5.34 4.65
CA GLU A 5 2.73 6.22 5.70
C GLU A 5 1.22 6.03 5.92
N THR A 6 0.43 6.04 4.85
CA THR A 6 -1.02 5.88 4.94
C THR A 6 -1.42 4.51 5.47
N LEU A 7 -0.80 3.42 4.98
CA LEU A 7 -1.09 2.08 5.48
C LEU A 7 -0.66 1.92 6.95
N GLY A 8 0.49 2.47 7.33
CA GLY A 8 1.04 2.38 8.68
C GLY A 8 0.34 3.25 9.72
N THR A 9 -0.51 4.20 9.31
CA THR A 9 -1.20 5.12 10.25
C THR A 9 -2.72 5.01 10.20
N LYS A 10 -3.29 4.78 9.01
CA LYS A 10 -4.75 4.71 8.77
C LYS A 10 -5.21 3.36 8.24
N GLY A 11 -4.28 2.49 7.82
CA GLY A 11 -4.61 1.22 7.20
C GLY A 11 -4.89 0.10 8.19
N HIS A 12 -4.96 -1.12 7.66
CA HIS A 12 -5.19 -2.32 8.44
C HIS A 12 -4.10 -2.52 9.53
N PRO A 13 -4.44 -2.95 10.76
CA PRO A 13 -3.49 -3.11 11.88
C PRO A 13 -2.22 -3.92 11.57
N ARG A 14 -2.29 -4.80 10.58
CA ARG A 14 -1.14 -5.59 10.07
C ARG A 14 0.06 -4.74 9.62
N TYR A 15 -0.14 -3.46 9.31
CA TYR A 15 0.92 -2.56 8.85
C TYR A 15 1.60 -1.79 10.01
N LEU A 16 0.96 -1.74 11.18
CA LEU A 16 1.44 -0.95 12.33
C LEU A 16 2.81 -1.43 12.85
N GLY A 17 3.01 -2.75 12.93
CA GLY A 17 4.24 -3.33 13.47
C GLY A 17 5.49 -2.88 12.70
N PHE A 18 5.43 -2.82 11.37
CA PHE A 18 6.54 -2.33 10.57
C PHE A 18 6.67 -0.81 10.65
N GLN A 19 5.56 -0.07 10.65
CA GLN A 19 5.60 1.38 10.81
C GLN A 19 6.32 1.79 12.09
N ALA A 20 6.11 1.06 13.20
CA ALA A 20 6.80 1.30 14.47
C ALA A 20 8.32 1.06 14.40
N GLN A 21 8.80 0.26 13.44
CA GLN A 21 10.23 -0.03 13.26
C GLN A 21 10.90 0.92 12.24
N VAL A 22 10.14 1.80 11.58
CA VAL A 22 10.69 2.78 10.65
C VAL A 22 11.07 4.05 11.41
N ALA A 23 12.36 4.37 11.45
CA ALA A 23 12.85 5.64 12.00
C ALA A 23 12.67 6.79 11.01
N LYS A 24 12.92 6.54 9.72
CA LYS A 24 12.79 7.56 8.66
C LYS A 24 12.56 6.93 7.30
N MET A 25 11.72 7.57 6.48
CA MET A 25 11.65 7.31 5.03
C MET A 25 11.79 8.62 4.28
N GLU A 26 12.68 8.64 3.29
CA GLU A 26 12.93 9.86 2.50
C GLU A 26 13.17 9.54 1.03
N LYS A 27 12.74 10.45 0.15
CA LYS A 27 13.05 10.38 -1.28
C LYS A 27 14.48 10.87 -1.48
N THR A 28 15.32 10.07 -2.11
CA THR A 28 16.73 10.39 -2.37
C THR A 28 17.00 10.71 -3.84
N GLY A 29 16.00 10.54 -4.72
CA GLY A 29 16.07 10.84 -6.14
C GLY A 29 14.74 10.60 -6.86
N PRO A 30 14.64 10.82 -8.19
CA PRO A 30 13.39 10.70 -8.92
C PRO A 30 12.67 9.34 -8.75
N ARG A 31 13.43 8.24 -8.68
CA ARG A 31 12.93 6.87 -8.50
C ARG A 31 13.62 6.15 -7.32
N SER A 32 14.08 6.92 -6.34
CA SER A 32 14.88 6.40 -5.23
C SER A 32 14.34 6.87 -3.90
N LEU A 33 14.30 5.96 -2.94
CA LEU A 33 13.98 6.25 -1.55
C LEU A 33 14.96 5.51 -0.65
N LYS A 34 15.15 6.05 0.56
CA LYS A 34 15.88 5.41 1.65
C LYS A 34 14.91 5.18 2.80
N ILE A 35 14.97 3.98 3.38
CA ILE A 35 14.32 3.64 4.64
C ILE A 35 15.43 3.43 5.66
N SER A 36 15.34 4.13 6.79
CA SER A 36 16.18 3.94 7.96
C SER A 36 15.31 3.29 9.03
N PHE A 37 15.76 2.16 9.57
CA PHE A 37 15.05 1.43 10.63
C PHE A 37 15.50 1.88 12.01
N ALA A 38 14.59 1.81 12.99
CA ALA A 38 14.84 2.18 14.37
C ALA A 38 15.67 1.12 15.12
N THR A 39 15.57 -0.13 14.71
CA THR A 39 16.27 -1.28 15.31
C THR A 39 17.00 -2.09 14.25
N PRO A 40 18.11 -2.77 14.63
CA PRO A 40 18.82 -3.66 13.73
C PRO A 40 18.06 -5.00 13.61
N ASP A 41 17.15 -5.05 12.64
CA ASP A 41 16.40 -6.26 12.28
C ASP A 41 16.54 -6.53 10.77
N ARG A 42 17.04 -7.73 10.43
CA ARG A 42 17.34 -8.14 9.06
C ARG A 42 16.09 -8.50 8.26
N GLU A 43 14.97 -8.75 8.92
CA GLU A 43 13.70 -9.06 8.25
C GLU A 43 13.00 -7.80 7.71
N LEU A 44 13.26 -6.63 8.30
CA LEU A 44 12.56 -5.39 7.94
C LEU A 44 12.69 -5.03 6.47
N ALA A 45 13.85 -5.29 5.84
CA ALA A 45 14.03 -5.06 4.41
C ALA A 45 13.09 -5.94 3.56
N LEU A 46 12.87 -7.19 3.98
CA LEU A 46 11.95 -8.13 3.31
C LEU A 46 10.50 -7.70 3.53
N LEU A 47 10.15 -7.35 4.77
CA LEU A 47 8.81 -6.86 5.11
C LEU A 47 8.45 -5.57 4.37
N ALA A 48 9.42 -4.69 4.12
CA ALA A 48 9.23 -3.49 3.30
C ALA A 48 8.82 -3.85 1.87
N GLY A 49 9.39 -4.92 1.30
CA GLY A 49 9.06 -5.43 -0.03
C GLY A 49 7.64 -6.01 -0.15
N LEU A 50 7.03 -6.42 0.96
CA LEU A 50 5.66 -6.93 1.01
C LEU A 50 4.59 -5.83 1.11
N ARG A 51 4.99 -4.56 1.17
CA ARG A 51 4.03 -3.44 1.28
C ARG A 51 3.42 -3.12 -0.07
N PRO A 52 2.07 -3.11 -0.18
CA PRO A 52 1.44 -2.74 -1.44
C PRO A 52 1.71 -1.27 -1.75
N ILE A 53 1.97 -0.97 -3.03
CA ILE A 53 2.13 0.38 -3.54
C ILE A 53 0.83 0.81 -4.19
N LEU A 54 0.30 1.93 -3.71
CA LEU A 54 -1.02 2.45 -4.05
C LEU A 54 -0.89 3.80 -4.78
N LYS A 55 -1.75 4.05 -5.77
CA LYS A 55 -1.79 5.32 -6.52
C LYS A 55 -2.36 6.48 -5.69
N LYS A 56 -1.50 7.24 -5.01
CA LYS A 56 -1.89 8.40 -4.17
C LYS A 56 -2.99 9.28 -4.77
N ALA A 57 -2.91 9.59 -6.06
CA ALA A 57 -3.86 10.48 -6.74
C ALA A 57 -5.32 9.97 -6.75
N GLN A 58 -5.54 8.66 -6.59
CA GLN A 58 -6.89 8.10 -6.46
C GLN A 58 -7.61 8.60 -5.20
N TRP A 59 -6.87 8.86 -4.11
CA TRP A 59 -7.41 9.31 -2.82
C TRP A 59 -7.27 10.83 -2.63
N ALA A 60 -7.27 11.61 -3.71
CA ALA A 60 -7.14 13.07 -3.61
C ALA A 60 -8.42 13.76 -3.09
N GLN A 61 -9.58 13.12 -3.27
CA GLN A 61 -10.90 13.68 -2.95
C GLN A 61 -11.72 12.76 -2.03
N THR A 62 -11.16 11.62 -1.62
CA THR A 62 -11.83 10.64 -0.75
C THR A 62 -10.94 10.34 0.45
N ASP A 63 -11.54 10.18 1.63
CA ASP A 63 -10.81 9.69 2.79
C ASP A 63 -10.43 8.21 2.58
N PHE A 64 -9.15 7.91 2.78
CA PHE A 64 -8.64 6.54 2.72
C PHE A 64 -9.37 5.60 3.69
N ALA A 65 -9.75 6.09 4.87
CA ALA A 65 -10.43 5.28 5.89
C ALA A 65 -11.90 4.94 5.52
N GLU A 66 -12.51 5.71 4.62
CA GLU A 66 -13.91 5.58 4.21
C GLU A 66 -14.07 4.85 2.85
N SER A 67 -13.02 4.10 2.45
CA SER A 67 -13.04 3.37 1.17
C SER A 67 -14.15 2.31 1.17
N ASN A 68 -14.98 2.33 0.12
CA ASN A 68 -16.09 1.38 -0.04
C ASN A 68 -15.80 0.29 -1.09
N LEU A 69 -16.72 -0.67 -1.25
CA LEU A 69 -16.57 -1.79 -2.20
C LEU A 69 -16.54 -1.37 -3.68
N HIS A 70 -16.94 -0.14 -4.00
CA HIS A 70 -16.93 0.39 -5.37
C HIS A 70 -15.63 1.14 -5.69
N GLU A 71 -14.83 1.49 -4.67
CA GLU A 71 -13.53 2.12 -4.84
C GLU A 71 -12.41 1.08 -4.88
N ILE A 72 -12.31 0.41 -6.04
CA ILE A 72 -11.26 -0.58 -6.29
C ILE A 72 -9.88 0.12 -6.31
N PRO A 73 -8.92 -0.25 -5.45
CA PRO A 73 -7.60 0.37 -5.44
C PRO A 73 -6.85 0.16 -6.76
N ILE A 74 -6.32 1.25 -7.31
CA ILE A 74 -5.43 1.22 -8.48
C ILE A 74 -4.03 0.83 -8.00
N GLY A 75 -3.62 -0.37 -8.38
CA GLY A 75 -2.29 -0.92 -8.14
C GLY A 75 -1.47 -1.11 -9.42
N THR A 76 -0.37 -1.84 -9.29
CA THR A 76 0.53 -2.21 -10.40
C THR A 76 0.47 -3.71 -10.70
N ALA A 77 -0.59 -4.39 -10.28
CA ALA A 77 -0.75 -5.83 -10.45
C ALA A 77 -0.97 -6.20 -11.93
N PRO A 78 -0.60 -7.44 -12.34
CA PRO A 78 -0.84 -7.93 -13.70
C PRO A 78 -2.33 -8.17 -14.00
N TYR A 79 -3.19 -8.13 -12.97
CA TYR A 79 -4.63 -8.25 -13.10
C TYR A 79 -5.34 -7.08 -12.41
N VAL A 80 -6.44 -6.65 -13.01
CA VAL A 80 -7.38 -5.66 -12.45
C VAL A 80 -8.70 -6.36 -12.09
N ILE A 81 -9.48 -5.75 -11.20
CA ILE A 81 -10.81 -6.26 -10.87
C ILE A 81 -11.74 -6.06 -12.07
N GLY A 82 -12.39 -7.13 -12.50
CA GLY A 82 -13.47 -7.13 -13.49
C GLY A 82 -14.84 -7.04 -12.85
N ALA A 83 -15.79 -7.85 -13.31
CA ALA A 83 -17.10 -8.00 -12.68
C ALA A 83 -16.97 -8.63 -11.28
N TYR A 84 -17.82 -8.22 -10.35
CA TYR A 84 -17.93 -8.79 -9.02
C TYR A 84 -19.37 -8.71 -8.50
N GLU A 85 -19.70 -9.61 -7.58
CA GLU A 85 -20.93 -9.57 -6.79
C GLU A 85 -20.58 -9.86 -5.32
N GLN A 86 -21.00 -8.96 -4.43
CA GLN A 86 -20.65 -9.04 -3.01
C GLN A 86 -21.08 -10.38 -2.41
N GLY A 87 -20.16 -11.05 -1.72
CA GLY A 87 -20.41 -12.34 -1.09
C GLY A 87 -20.52 -13.53 -2.06
N ARG A 88 -20.32 -13.32 -3.37
CA ARG A 88 -20.43 -14.40 -4.37
C ARG A 88 -19.19 -14.56 -5.23
N PHE A 89 -18.77 -13.54 -5.97
CA PHE A 89 -17.61 -13.68 -6.85
C PHE A 89 -16.86 -12.37 -7.11
N VAL A 90 -15.60 -12.51 -7.49
CA VAL A 90 -14.77 -11.46 -8.07
C VAL A 90 -14.06 -12.06 -9.28
N SER A 91 -14.16 -11.43 -10.44
CA SER A 91 -13.39 -11.80 -11.63
C SER A 91 -12.17 -10.91 -11.78
N LEU A 92 -11.08 -11.46 -12.34
CA LEU A 92 -9.83 -10.75 -12.58
C LEU A 92 -9.56 -10.69 -14.08
N LEU A 93 -9.28 -9.50 -14.59
CA LEU A 93 -8.94 -9.26 -16.00
C LEU A 93 -7.46 -8.97 -16.12
N ARG A 94 -6.77 -9.59 -17.09
CA ARG A 94 -5.36 -9.30 -17.35
C ARG A 94 -5.21 -7.85 -17.78
N ASN A 95 -4.29 -7.12 -17.15
CA ASN A 95 -3.92 -5.76 -17.55
C ASN A 95 -3.16 -5.84 -18.89
N PRO A 96 -3.70 -5.28 -20.00
CA PRO A 96 -3.14 -5.42 -21.34
C PRO A 96 -1.75 -4.79 -21.51
#